data_AF-A0A1I3N3I4-F1
#
_entry.id   AF-A0A1I3N3I4-F1
#
_cell.length_a   1.000
_cell.length_b   1.000
_cell.length_c   1.000
_cell.angle_alpha   90.00
_cell.angle_beta   90.00
_cell.angle_gamma   90.00
#
_symmetry.space_group_name_H-M   'P 1'
#
loop_
_entity.id
_entity.type
_entity.pdbx_description
1 polymer ?
#
loop_
_entity_poly.entity_id
_entity_poly.type
_entity_poly.pdbx_seq_one_letter_code
_entity_poly.pdbx_strand_id
1 'polypeptide(L)'
;MSPAAPATRPLRRVASGAAIAALALLMSAEAAFPGASEFDARLRAMASERLAALAAEPLLVEAVAAQNAAGKPDQARIDALDAEWRAQVGGAAAPLVEQVSGRPASARLVEIRDASQGLITEVILMDHVGLNVAVSEPTSDYWQGDEEKWSQTYLVGPGAVHVSDVELDESTQTYQSQVSLTVVDAAGAPVGAITFGVNVEYLD
;
A
#
# COMPACT_ATOMS: atom_id res chain seq x y z
N MET A 1 69.93 -10.76 44.79
CA MET A 1 68.91 -10.71 45.85
C MET A 1 68.01 -11.94 45.67
N SER A 2 68.23 -12.98 46.47
CA SER A 2 67.35 -14.17 46.58
C SER A 2 66.94 -14.31 48.04
N PRO A 3 65.68 -14.67 48.33
CA PRO A 3 65.38 -16.00 48.90
C PRO A 3 64.09 -16.60 48.28
N ALA A 4 64.02 -17.91 47.99
CA ALA A 4 63.73 -19.05 48.86
C ALA A 4 62.21 -19.39 48.97
N ALA A 5 61.92 -20.68 48.74
CA ALA A 5 60.63 -21.38 48.77
C ALA A 5 60.02 -21.49 50.21
N PRO A 6 58.82 -22.08 50.49
CA PRO A 6 58.52 -23.51 50.23
C PRO A 6 57.04 -23.98 50.04
N ALA A 7 56.93 -25.17 49.44
CA ALA A 7 56.10 -26.36 49.71
C ALA A 7 54.70 -26.34 50.41
N THR A 8 53.78 -27.07 49.74
CA THR A 8 52.81 -28.09 50.22
C THR A 8 51.71 -27.79 51.25
N ARG A 9 50.44 -28.02 50.85
CA ARG A 9 49.48 -28.95 51.51
C ARG A 9 48.18 -29.12 50.68
N PRO A 10 47.52 -30.31 50.70
CA PRO A 10 46.25 -30.55 50.02
C PRO A 10 45.03 -30.49 50.96
N LEU A 11 43.84 -30.61 50.36
CA LEU A 11 42.50 -30.95 50.91
C LEU A 11 41.74 -29.86 51.69
N ARG A 12 40.54 -29.51 51.21
CA ARG A 12 39.25 -29.93 51.81
C ARG A 12 38.04 -29.30 51.08
N ARG A 13 36.98 -30.09 50.93
CA ARG A 13 35.64 -29.69 50.50
C ARG A 13 34.99 -28.75 51.51
N VAL A 14 34.27 -27.73 51.03
CA VAL A 14 33.17 -27.03 51.73
C VAL A 14 32.18 -26.65 50.62
N ALA A 15 31.10 -27.41 50.41
CA ALA A 15 29.78 -27.23 51.00
C ALA A 15 29.13 -25.87 50.69
N SER A 16 28.07 -25.95 49.88
CA SER A 16 26.82 -25.19 49.96
C SER A 16 26.88 -23.66 49.94
N GLY A 17 26.54 -23.11 48.78
CA GLY A 17 25.91 -21.80 48.65
C GLY A 17 24.79 -21.90 47.62
N ALA A 18 23.57 -22.18 48.07
CA ALA A 18 22.38 -22.06 47.24
C ALA A 18 22.15 -20.58 46.97
N ALA A 19 22.64 -20.07 45.83
CA ALA A 19 22.25 -18.78 45.32
C ALA A 19 20.92 -18.94 44.59
N ILE A 20 19.83 -18.62 45.27
CA ILE A 20 18.53 -18.38 44.63
C ILE A 20 18.68 -17.06 43.86
N ALA A 21 19.11 -17.15 42.60
CA ALA A 21 18.99 -16.05 41.66
C ALA A 21 17.52 -15.97 41.24
N ALA A 22 16.78 -15.07 41.87
CA ALA A 22 15.46 -14.66 41.39
C ALA A 22 15.66 -13.93 40.06
N LEU A 23 15.54 -14.66 38.95
CA LEU A 23 15.49 -14.09 37.62
C LEU A 23 14.12 -13.43 37.45
N ALA A 24 14.07 -12.11 37.65
CA ALA A 24 12.93 -11.31 37.24
C ALA A 24 12.88 -11.34 35.70
N LEU A 25 12.00 -12.17 35.14
CA LEU A 25 11.58 -12.05 33.76
C LEU A 25 10.84 -10.72 33.62
N LEU A 26 11.53 -9.69 33.15
CA LEU A 26 10.87 -8.56 32.50
C LEU A 26 10.29 -9.10 31.18
N MET A 27 9.01 -9.46 31.21
CA MET A 27 8.25 -9.67 29.99
C MET A 27 8.02 -8.29 29.37
N SER A 28 8.83 -7.94 28.38
CA SER A 28 8.49 -6.85 27.47
C SER A 28 7.20 -7.26 26.78
N ALA A 29 6.09 -6.61 27.13
CA ALA A 29 4.88 -6.66 26.32
C ALA A 29 5.19 -5.87 25.05
N GLU A 30 5.66 -6.56 24.02
CA GLU A 30 5.55 -6.06 22.66
C GLU A 30 4.04 -5.92 22.41
N ALA A 31 3.58 -4.68 22.29
CA ALA A 31 2.22 -4.42 21.86
C ALA A 31 2.06 -5.11 20.50
N ALA A 32 1.31 -6.22 20.48
CA ALA A 32 0.90 -6.83 19.23
C ALA A 32 0.04 -5.80 18.50
N PHE A 33 0.58 -5.22 17.44
CA PHE A 33 -0.28 -4.57 16.45
C PHE A 33 -1.29 -5.62 15.99
N PRO A 34 -2.59 -5.31 15.98
CA PRO A 34 -3.56 -6.23 15.43
C PRO A 34 -3.15 -6.57 14.00
N GLY A 35 -2.91 -7.86 13.74
CA GLY A 35 -2.39 -8.32 12.45
C GLY A 35 -3.36 -8.01 11.30
N ALA A 36 -2.88 -8.10 10.06
CA ALA A 36 -3.64 -7.90 8.83
C ALA A 36 -5.06 -8.52 8.83
N SER A 37 -5.29 -9.59 9.60
CA SER A 37 -6.59 -10.23 9.77
C SER A 37 -7.68 -9.37 10.44
N GLU A 38 -7.35 -8.36 11.25
CA GLU A 38 -8.38 -7.58 11.98
C GLU A 38 -9.18 -6.67 11.05
N PHE A 39 -8.49 -6.01 10.12
CA PHE A 39 -9.12 -5.06 9.19
C PHE A 39 -9.57 -5.71 7.87
N ASP A 40 -8.95 -6.82 7.45
CA ASP A 40 -9.21 -7.46 6.15
C ASP A 40 -10.69 -7.72 5.90
N ALA A 41 -11.42 -8.30 6.85
CA ALA A 41 -12.85 -8.60 6.68
C ALA A 41 -13.68 -7.32 6.44
N ARG A 42 -13.38 -6.23 7.13
CA ARG A 42 -14.09 -4.94 7.03
C ARG A 42 -13.72 -4.20 5.75
N LEU A 43 -12.45 -4.24 5.37
CA LEU A 43 -11.96 -3.68 4.10
C LEU A 43 -12.57 -4.42 2.90
N ARG A 44 -12.68 -5.76 2.96
CA ARG A 44 -13.35 -6.55 1.91
C ARG A 44 -14.86 -6.30 1.86
N ALA A 45 -15.52 -6.13 3.00
CA ALA A 45 -16.93 -5.75 3.03
C ALA A 45 -17.13 -4.38 2.34
N MET A 46 -16.33 -3.37 2.71
CA MET A 46 -16.33 -2.06 2.06
C MET A 46 -16.06 -2.15 0.56
N ALA A 47 -15.12 -3.00 0.15
CA ALA A 47 -14.80 -3.25 -1.26
C ALA A 47 -16.05 -3.73 -2.02
N SER A 48 -16.72 -4.76 -1.50
CA SER A 48 -17.88 -5.38 -2.15
C SER A 48 -19.13 -4.49 -2.20
N GLU A 49 -19.21 -3.48 -1.35
CA GLU A 49 -20.36 -2.58 -1.24
C GLU A 49 -20.05 -1.20 -1.86
N ARG A 50 -19.36 -0.35 -1.09
CA ARG A 50 -19.15 1.06 -1.42
C ARG A 50 -18.18 1.23 -2.58
N LEU A 51 -17.03 0.55 -2.55
CA LEU A 51 -15.96 0.81 -3.54
C LEU A 51 -16.28 0.19 -4.90
N ALA A 52 -16.95 -0.97 -4.93
CA ALA A 52 -17.43 -1.56 -6.18
C ALA A 52 -18.39 -0.63 -6.94
N ALA A 53 -19.27 0.07 -6.23
CA ALA A 53 -20.17 1.06 -6.86
C ALA A 53 -19.40 2.25 -7.46
N LEU A 54 -18.36 2.73 -6.77
CA LEU A 54 -17.49 3.80 -7.26
C LEU A 54 -16.67 3.35 -8.48
N ALA A 55 -16.09 2.14 -8.43
CA ALA A 55 -15.31 1.55 -9.52
C ALA A 55 -16.13 1.36 -10.82
N ALA A 56 -17.44 1.19 -10.69
CA ALA A 56 -18.37 1.02 -11.80
C ALA A 56 -18.96 2.36 -12.32
N GLU A 57 -18.54 3.51 -11.78
CA GLU A 57 -19.03 4.80 -12.27
C GLU A 57 -18.68 4.99 -13.77
N PRO A 58 -19.67 5.33 -14.63
CA PRO A 58 -19.45 5.43 -16.07
C PRO A 58 -18.27 6.33 -16.46
N LEU A 59 -18.11 7.47 -15.78
CA LEU A 59 -17.02 8.40 -16.02
C LEU A 59 -15.63 7.75 -15.86
N LEU A 60 -15.46 6.90 -14.85
CA LEU A 60 -14.18 6.23 -14.57
C LEU A 60 -13.92 5.11 -15.58
N VAL A 61 -14.94 4.29 -15.85
CA VAL A 61 -14.86 3.21 -16.84
C VAL A 61 -14.56 3.76 -18.24
N GLU A 62 -15.22 4.85 -18.64
CA GLU A 62 -14.99 5.51 -19.93
C GLU A 62 -13.59 6.12 -20.03
N ALA A 63 -13.05 6.68 -18.94
CA ALA A 63 -11.69 7.21 -18.93
C ALA A 63 -10.64 6.10 -19.16
N VAL A 64 -10.82 4.93 -18.53
CA VAL A 64 -9.96 3.77 -18.75
C VAL A 64 -10.10 3.27 -20.20
N ALA A 65 -11.33 3.13 -20.69
CA ALA A 65 -11.59 2.70 -22.06
C ALA A 65 -10.96 3.64 -23.09
N ALA A 66 -11.04 4.96 -22.87
CA ALA A 66 -10.46 5.96 -23.75
C ALA A 66 -8.92 5.89 -23.77
N GLN A 67 -8.27 5.68 -22.61
CA GLN A 67 -6.82 5.48 -22.57
C GLN A 67 -6.42 4.17 -23.26
N ASN A 68 -7.15 3.08 -23.00
CA ASN A 68 -6.90 1.77 -23.64
C ASN A 68 -7.06 1.82 -25.16
N ALA A 69 -7.98 2.64 -25.68
CA ALA A 69 -8.20 2.80 -27.12
C ALA A 69 -7.00 3.41 -27.87
N ALA A 70 -6.06 4.07 -27.17
CA ALA A 70 -4.80 4.54 -27.75
C ALA A 70 -3.82 3.40 -28.09
N GLY A 71 -4.13 2.17 -27.66
CA GLY A 71 -3.32 0.97 -27.87
C GLY A 71 -2.37 0.69 -26.71
N LYS A 72 -1.80 -0.53 -26.73
CA LYS A 72 -0.85 -0.98 -25.71
C LYS A 72 0.56 -0.42 -25.99
N PRO A 73 1.11 0.47 -25.14
CA PRO A 73 2.50 0.89 -25.28
C PRO A 73 3.44 -0.31 -25.05
N ASP A 74 4.62 -0.27 -25.67
CA ASP A 74 5.69 -1.20 -25.33
C ASP A 74 6.36 -0.81 -24.00
N GLN A 75 7.17 -1.72 -23.44
CA GLN A 75 7.82 -1.50 -22.16
C GLN A 75 8.72 -0.26 -22.17
N ALA A 76 9.46 -0.04 -23.27
CA ALA A 76 10.32 1.13 -23.38
C ALA A 76 9.54 2.45 -23.29
N ARG A 77 8.33 2.50 -23.85
CA ARG A 77 7.44 3.65 -23.72
C ARG A 77 6.87 3.79 -22.31
N ILE A 78 6.50 2.68 -21.66
CA ILE A 78 6.05 2.67 -20.26
C ILE A 78 7.14 3.24 -19.34
N ASP A 79 8.36 2.70 -19.42
CA ASP A 79 9.50 3.14 -18.61
C ASP A 79 9.84 4.62 -18.85
N ALA A 80 9.71 5.09 -20.10
CA ALA A 80 9.94 6.49 -20.44
C ALA A 80 8.90 7.43 -19.84
N LEU A 81 7.61 7.06 -19.88
CA LEU A 81 6.52 7.82 -19.26
C LEU A 81 6.67 7.85 -17.73
N ASP A 82 7.07 6.72 -17.15
CA ASP A 82 7.31 6.60 -15.72
C ASP A 82 8.48 7.48 -15.25
N ALA A 83 9.61 7.44 -15.96
CA ALA A 83 10.74 8.32 -15.66
C ALA A 83 10.39 9.81 -15.84
N GLU A 84 9.59 10.14 -16.86
CA GLU A 84 9.11 11.49 -17.10
C GLU A 84 8.23 11.99 -15.93
N TRP A 85 7.30 11.17 -15.46
CA TRP A 85 6.46 11.49 -14.31
C TRP A 85 7.28 11.71 -13.04
N ARG A 86 8.17 10.77 -12.70
CA ARG A 86 9.04 10.88 -11.52
C ARG A 86 9.90 12.13 -11.51
N ALA A 87 10.36 12.56 -12.68
CA ALA A 87 11.12 13.81 -12.81
C ALA A 87 10.27 15.07 -12.63
N GLN A 88 8.95 14.97 -12.80
CA GLN A 88 8.00 16.07 -12.71
C GLN A 88 7.35 16.22 -11.33
N VAL A 89 7.18 15.13 -10.58
CA VAL A 89 6.61 15.16 -9.23
C VAL A 89 7.45 16.07 -8.32
N GLY A 90 6.79 17.03 -7.66
CA GLY A 90 7.45 18.05 -6.82
C GLY A 90 8.25 19.12 -7.59
N GLY A 91 8.30 19.04 -8.92
CA GLY A 91 8.95 20.02 -9.78
C GLY A 91 8.11 21.27 -10.07
N ALA A 92 8.77 22.32 -10.56
CA ALA A 92 8.09 23.58 -10.92
C ALA A 92 7.31 23.51 -12.25
N ALA A 93 7.63 22.55 -13.12
CA ALA A 93 6.94 22.29 -14.37
C ALA A 93 6.65 20.79 -14.45
N ALA A 94 5.36 20.43 -14.53
CA ALA A 94 4.95 19.04 -14.43
C ALA A 94 3.88 18.69 -15.48
N PRO A 95 4.17 18.86 -16.80
CA PRO A 95 3.15 18.78 -17.84
C PRO A 95 2.40 17.45 -17.93
N LEU A 96 3.06 16.30 -17.72
CA LEU A 96 2.41 14.99 -17.69
C LEU A 96 1.56 14.83 -16.43
N VAL A 97 2.07 15.24 -15.26
CA VAL A 97 1.33 15.21 -13.99
C VAL A 97 0.11 16.13 -14.06
N GLU A 98 0.26 17.34 -14.58
CA GLU A 98 -0.80 18.32 -14.81
C GLU A 98 -1.84 17.78 -15.80
N GLN A 99 -1.39 17.14 -16.88
CA GLN A 99 -2.28 16.53 -17.86
C GLN A 99 -3.14 15.43 -17.24
N VAL A 100 -2.58 14.55 -16.41
CA VAL A 100 -3.31 13.45 -15.79
C VAL A 100 -4.19 13.96 -14.64
N SER A 101 -3.63 14.77 -13.74
CA SER A 101 -4.34 15.36 -12.60
C SER A 101 -5.47 16.32 -13.04
N GLY A 102 -5.34 16.94 -14.22
CA GLY A 102 -6.33 17.84 -14.80
C GLY A 102 -7.50 17.14 -15.52
N ARG A 103 -7.54 15.81 -15.59
CA ARG A 103 -8.62 15.07 -16.25
C ARG A 103 -9.92 15.14 -15.44
N PRO A 104 -11.10 15.11 -16.09
CA PRO A 104 -12.39 15.00 -15.39
C PRO A 104 -12.47 13.79 -14.44
N ALA A 105 -11.88 12.65 -14.82
CA ALA A 105 -11.81 11.49 -13.95
C ALA A 105 -10.97 11.77 -12.68
N SER A 106 -9.85 12.48 -12.78
CA SER A 106 -9.04 12.87 -11.61
C SER A 106 -9.79 13.81 -10.68
N ALA A 107 -10.54 14.78 -11.23
CA ALA A 107 -11.43 15.63 -10.44
C ALA A 107 -12.49 14.80 -9.70
N ARG A 108 -13.05 13.76 -10.35
CA ARG A 108 -13.98 12.85 -9.69
C ARG A 108 -13.33 12.04 -8.57
N LEU A 109 -12.09 11.58 -8.75
CA LEU A 109 -11.34 10.88 -7.70
C LEU A 109 -11.08 11.79 -6.49
N VAL A 110 -10.78 13.07 -6.72
CA VAL A 110 -10.69 14.09 -5.65
C VAL A 110 -12.01 14.22 -4.90
N GLU A 111 -13.15 14.32 -5.60
CA GLU A 111 -14.46 14.40 -4.94
C GLU A 111 -14.76 13.16 -4.09
N ILE A 112 -14.41 11.96 -4.56
CA ILE A 112 -14.58 10.71 -3.82
C ILE A 112 -13.76 10.73 -2.53
N ARG A 113 -12.48 11.12 -2.62
CA ARG A 113 -11.58 11.27 -1.47
C ARG A 113 -12.15 12.27 -0.48
N ASP A 114 -12.46 13.49 -0.93
CA ASP A 114 -12.89 14.59 -0.05
C ASP A 114 -14.25 14.29 0.61
N ALA A 115 -15.17 13.66 -0.11
CA ALA A 115 -16.48 13.24 0.43
C ALA A 115 -16.37 12.09 1.46
N SER A 116 -15.23 11.41 1.53
CA SER A 116 -15.01 10.32 2.50
C SER A 116 -14.74 10.81 3.92
N GLN A 117 -14.54 12.12 4.12
CA GLN A 117 -14.26 12.73 5.42
C GLN A 117 -13.04 12.13 6.13
N GLY A 118 -12.00 11.76 5.38
CA GLY A 118 -10.72 11.25 5.89
C GLY A 118 -10.56 9.74 5.85
N LEU A 119 -11.62 8.99 5.52
CA LEU A 119 -11.55 7.54 5.37
C LEU A 119 -10.73 7.12 4.15
N ILE A 120 -10.92 7.80 3.01
CA ILE A 120 -10.15 7.58 1.79
C ILE A 120 -9.08 8.66 1.74
N THR A 121 -7.81 8.25 1.70
CA THR A 121 -6.65 9.14 1.64
C THR A 121 -6.24 9.44 0.20
N GLU A 122 -6.30 8.43 -0.67
CA GLU A 122 -5.96 8.54 -2.09
C GLU A 122 -6.85 7.62 -2.94
N VAL A 123 -6.97 7.94 -4.24
CA VAL A 123 -7.58 7.07 -5.24
C VAL A 123 -6.75 7.11 -6.52
N ILE A 124 -6.41 5.92 -7.05
CA ILE A 124 -5.59 5.75 -8.24
C ILE A 124 -6.37 4.88 -9.23
N LEU A 125 -6.61 5.38 -10.44
CA LEU A 125 -7.24 4.64 -11.52
C LEU A 125 -6.19 4.29 -12.58
N MET A 126 -6.08 3.01 -12.92
CA MET A 126 -5.03 2.45 -13.77
C MET A 126 -5.62 1.75 -14.99
N ASP A 127 -4.86 1.75 -16.09
CA ASP A 127 -5.26 1.14 -17.35
C ASP A 127 -4.86 -0.34 -17.50
N HIS A 128 -5.03 -0.90 -18.70
CA HIS A 128 -4.72 -2.30 -19.02
C HIS A 128 -3.23 -2.68 -19.03
N VAL A 129 -2.33 -1.73 -18.77
CA VAL A 129 -0.89 -1.98 -18.51
C VAL A 129 -0.42 -1.39 -17.18
N GLY A 130 -1.33 -0.82 -16.39
CA GLY A 130 -1.03 -0.24 -15.08
C GLY A 130 -0.58 1.22 -15.13
N LEU A 131 -0.72 1.93 -16.25
CA LEU A 131 -0.45 3.38 -16.27
C LEU A 131 -1.59 4.15 -15.63
N ASN A 132 -1.28 5.22 -14.90
CA ASN A 132 -2.31 6.06 -14.29
C ASN A 132 -3.18 6.72 -15.37
N VAL A 133 -4.48 6.43 -15.31
CA VAL A 133 -5.56 7.07 -16.09
C VAL A 133 -6.02 8.34 -15.38
N ALA A 134 -6.13 8.27 -14.06
CA ALA A 134 -6.55 9.38 -13.22
C ALA A 134 -6.03 9.16 -11.79
N VAL A 135 -5.80 10.25 -11.07
CA VAL A 135 -5.32 10.22 -9.68
C VAL A 135 -6.00 11.30 -8.86
N SER A 136 -6.29 11.05 -7.58
CA SER A 136 -6.75 12.10 -6.65
C SER A 136 -5.61 13.03 -6.21
N GLU A 137 -4.38 12.54 -6.28
CA GLU A 137 -3.15 13.26 -6.03
C GLU A 137 -1.99 12.60 -6.78
N PRO A 138 -0.90 13.34 -7.10
CA PRO A 138 0.22 12.73 -7.79
C PRO A 138 0.84 11.57 -7.01
N THR A 139 0.86 10.39 -7.62
CA THR A 139 1.60 9.22 -7.14
C THR A 139 3.11 9.44 -7.27
N SER A 140 3.92 8.62 -6.58
CA SER A 140 5.37 8.61 -6.73
C SER A 140 5.83 8.37 -8.17
N ASP A 141 5.11 7.53 -8.90
CA ASP A 141 5.46 6.95 -10.18
C ASP A 141 4.19 6.79 -11.05
N TYR A 142 4.36 6.71 -12.37
CA TYR A 142 3.22 6.70 -13.30
C TYR A 142 2.72 5.30 -13.62
N TRP A 143 3.66 4.34 -13.61
CA TRP A 143 3.38 2.95 -13.89
C TRP A 143 3.20 2.19 -12.59
N GLN A 144 2.13 1.42 -12.51
CA GLN A 144 1.74 0.63 -11.34
C GLN A 144 1.52 -0.84 -11.74
N GLY A 145 1.88 -1.20 -12.97
CA GLY A 145 1.59 -2.54 -13.53
C GLY A 145 2.49 -3.64 -12.99
N ASP A 146 3.57 -3.27 -12.31
CA ASP A 146 4.44 -4.15 -11.52
C ASP A 146 4.00 -4.29 -10.06
N GLU A 147 3.01 -3.52 -9.61
CA GLU A 147 2.50 -3.54 -8.25
C GLU A 147 1.40 -4.59 -8.03
N GLU A 148 1.25 -5.06 -6.79
CA GLU A 148 0.21 -6.03 -6.42
C GLU A 148 -1.20 -5.49 -6.61
N LYS A 149 -1.41 -4.20 -6.31
CA LYS A 149 -2.72 -3.53 -6.48
C LYS A 149 -3.30 -3.70 -7.89
N TRP A 150 -2.44 -3.74 -8.91
CA TRP A 150 -2.84 -3.95 -10.29
C TRP A 150 -2.78 -5.44 -10.67
N SER A 151 -1.68 -6.13 -10.38
CA SER A 151 -1.47 -7.52 -10.79
C SER A 151 -2.38 -8.53 -10.08
N GLN A 152 -2.78 -8.26 -8.83
CA GLN A 152 -3.72 -9.08 -8.06
C GLN A 152 -5.19 -8.70 -8.28
N THR A 153 -5.46 -7.74 -9.18
CA THR A 153 -6.83 -7.34 -9.55
C THR A 153 -7.05 -7.53 -11.06
N TYR A 154 -6.56 -6.63 -11.89
CA TYR A 154 -6.80 -6.62 -13.33
C TYR A 154 -6.44 -7.96 -13.99
N LEU A 155 -5.28 -8.53 -13.67
CA LEU A 155 -4.85 -9.82 -14.23
C LEU A 155 -5.62 -11.02 -13.68
N VAL A 156 -6.23 -10.89 -12.50
CA VAL A 156 -7.08 -11.93 -11.91
C VAL A 156 -8.46 -11.94 -12.57
N GLY A 157 -9.00 -10.76 -12.90
CA GLY A 157 -10.21 -10.59 -13.70
C GLY A 157 -11.41 -10.04 -12.93
N PRO A 158 -12.61 -10.10 -13.53
CA PRO A 158 -13.81 -9.45 -12.99
C PRO A 158 -14.12 -9.86 -11.54
N GLY A 159 -14.39 -8.87 -10.69
CA GLY A 159 -14.72 -9.07 -9.28
C GLY A 159 -13.51 -9.33 -8.37
N ALA A 160 -12.28 -9.31 -8.88
CA ALA A 160 -11.10 -9.43 -8.03
C ALA A 160 -10.94 -8.21 -7.13
N VAL A 161 -10.62 -8.48 -5.86
CA VAL A 161 -10.33 -7.51 -4.81
C VAL A 161 -9.01 -7.89 -4.14
N HIS A 162 -8.07 -6.94 -4.11
CA HIS A 162 -6.84 -7.03 -3.35
C HIS A 162 -6.89 -6.04 -2.19
N VAL A 163 -6.42 -6.49 -1.02
CA VAL A 163 -6.27 -5.67 0.19
C VAL A 163 -4.82 -5.80 0.60
N SER A 164 -4.08 -4.70 0.64
CA SER A 164 -2.68 -4.70 1.09
C SER A 164 -2.60 -4.88 2.60
N ASP A 165 -1.39 -5.17 3.08
CA ASP A 165 -1.09 -5.04 4.50
C ASP A 165 -1.36 -3.61 4.99
N VAL A 166 -1.62 -3.48 6.29
CA VAL A 166 -1.76 -2.19 6.96
C VAL A 166 -0.37 -1.66 7.29
N GLU A 167 -0.04 -0.50 6.75
CA GLU A 167 1.26 0.16 6.95
C GLU A 167 1.07 1.57 7.52
N LEU A 168 2.09 2.07 8.22
CA LEU A 168 2.14 3.46 8.63
C LEU A 168 2.59 4.31 7.44
N ASP A 169 1.73 5.20 6.96
CA ASP A 169 2.13 6.23 6.02
C ASP A 169 2.89 7.32 6.79
N GLU A 170 4.21 7.40 6.55
CA GLU A 170 5.08 8.36 7.23
C GLU A 170 4.72 9.83 6.94
N SER A 171 4.10 10.11 5.79
CA SER A 171 3.76 11.46 5.38
C SER A 171 2.53 12.01 6.13
N THR A 172 1.57 11.14 6.42
CA THR A 172 0.33 11.49 7.13
C THR A 172 0.35 11.08 8.59
N GLN A 173 1.29 10.22 9.01
CA GLN A 173 1.33 9.57 10.32
C GLN A 173 0.05 8.77 10.62
N THR A 174 -0.55 8.17 9.59
CA THR A 174 -1.77 7.36 9.70
C THR A 174 -1.54 5.92 9.28
N TYR A 175 -2.31 4.98 9.85
CA TYR A 175 -2.29 3.60 9.39
C TYR A 175 -3.23 3.44 8.19
N GLN A 176 -2.69 2.96 7.08
CA GLN A 176 -3.41 2.84 5.82
C GLN A 176 -3.28 1.42 5.26
N SER A 177 -4.35 0.94 4.62
CA SER A 177 -4.31 -0.19 3.69
C SER A 177 -4.84 0.25 2.34
N GLN A 178 -4.33 -0.34 1.26
CA GLN A 178 -4.83 -0.14 -0.09
C GLN A 178 -5.86 -1.22 -0.42
N VAL A 179 -7.06 -0.79 -0.82
CA VAL A 179 -8.12 -1.67 -1.30
C VAL A 179 -8.26 -1.45 -2.80
N SER A 180 -7.93 -2.49 -3.57
CA SER A 180 -7.88 -2.43 -5.03
C SER A 180 -8.93 -3.34 -5.64
N LEU A 181 -9.58 -2.86 -6.70
CA LEU A 181 -10.64 -3.56 -7.42
C LEU A 181 -10.38 -3.57 -8.91
N THR A 182 -10.83 -4.63 -9.58
CA THR A 182 -10.87 -4.66 -11.05
C THR A 182 -11.94 -3.70 -11.57
N VAL A 183 -11.58 -2.88 -12.56
CA VAL A 183 -12.54 -2.07 -13.32
C VAL A 183 -13.00 -2.88 -14.52
N VAL A 184 -14.32 -2.96 -14.73
CA VAL A 184 -14.93 -3.71 -15.83
C VAL A 184 -15.73 -2.79 -16.75
N ASP A 185 -15.77 -3.11 -18.04
CA ASP A 185 -16.65 -2.44 -18.99
C ASP A 185 -18.11 -2.92 -18.87
N ALA A 186 -19.00 -2.33 -19.70
CA ALA A 186 -20.41 -2.70 -19.73
C ALA A 186 -20.69 -4.16 -20.13
N ALA A 187 -19.73 -4.84 -20.79
CA ALA A 187 -19.82 -6.26 -21.10
C ALA A 187 -19.27 -7.15 -19.97
N GLY A 188 -18.72 -6.55 -18.91
CA GLY A 188 -18.08 -7.25 -17.80
C GLY A 188 -16.63 -7.65 -18.07
N ALA A 189 -16.01 -7.16 -19.14
CA ALA A 189 -14.61 -7.43 -19.43
C ALA A 189 -13.70 -6.53 -18.58
N PRO A 190 -12.60 -7.05 -18.00
CA PRO A 190 -11.66 -6.23 -17.23
C PRO A 190 -10.95 -5.24 -18.16
N VAL A 191 -10.92 -3.97 -17.76
CA VAL A 191 -10.29 -2.87 -18.53
C VAL A 191 -9.15 -2.19 -17.79
N GLY A 192 -9.05 -2.38 -16.48
CA GLY A 192 -8.00 -1.80 -15.64
C GLY A 192 -8.24 -2.13 -14.17
N ALA A 193 -7.65 -1.32 -13.29
CA ALA A 193 -7.79 -1.44 -11.84
C ALA A 193 -8.01 -0.07 -11.21
N ILE A 194 -8.64 -0.04 -10.03
CA ILE A 194 -8.75 1.16 -9.20
C ILE A 194 -8.33 0.80 -7.78
N THR A 195 -7.55 1.67 -7.16
CA THR A 195 -7.05 1.53 -5.79
C THR A 195 -7.55 2.67 -4.94
N PHE A 196 -7.99 2.35 -3.73
CA PHE A 196 -8.38 3.29 -2.70
C PHE A 196 -7.42 3.12 -1.52
N GLY A 197 -6.71 4.19 -1.16
CA GLY A 197 -6.04 4.27 0.12
C GLY A 197 -7.07 4.46 1.23
N VAL A 198 -7.10 3.56 2.22
CA VAL A 198 -8.07 3.59 3.31
C VAL A 198 -7.34 3.77 4.63
N ASN A 199 -7.61 4.89 5.31
CA ASN A 199 -7.17 5.09 6.69
C ASN A 199 -7.97 4.15 7.61
N VAL A 200 -7.30 3.14 8.16
CA VAL A 200 -7.98 2.10 8.95
C VAL A 200 -8.45 2.60 10.32
N GLU A 201 -7.93 3.73 10.78
CA GLU A 201 -8.38 4.37 12.03
C GLU A 201 -9.77 5.01 11.89
N TYR A 202 -10.20 5.30 10.66
CA TYR A 202 -11.51 5.84 10.31
C TYR A 202 -12.46 4.75 9.80
N LEU A 203 -12.00 3.50 9.76
CA LEU A 203 -12.83 2.36 9.42
C LEU A 203 -13.81 2.14 10.58
N ASP A 204 -15.12 2.08 10.27
CA ASP A 204 -16.23 1.74 11.20
C ASP A 204 -16.70 0.28 11.06
#